data_AF-A0A496KZ64-F1
#
_entry.id   AF-A0A496KZ64-F1
#
_cell.length_a   1.000
_cell.length_b   1.000
_cell.length_c   1.000
_cell.angle_alpha   90.00
_cell.angle_beta   90.00
_cell.angle_gamma   90.00
#
_symmetry.space_group_name_H-M   'P 1'
#
loop_
_entity.id
_entity.type
_entity.pdbx_description
1 polymer ?
#
loop_
_entity_poly.entity_id
_entity_poly.type
_entity_poly.pdbx_seq_one_letter_code
_entity_poly.pdbx_strand_id
1 'polypeptide(L)'
;GLASVGSNSVILLRDGIFSVKQGSPKYIFEADLLGGKSEIIKIKYNGAVSFFDKTQPPKEVLIFDKRISDIENLGDVYGIGENIFRLKNADNKGNVLNMEFVAPISADRIPSGIYKLNSSKKAFSLVPSDLANGRGTFLIKNGLNKAILYGSIEVLAADGGGDINLKISLVSADNEIIN
;
A
#
# COMPACT_ATOMS: atom_id res chain seq x y z
N GLY A 1 -24.73 -21.44 12.18
CA GLY A 1 -23.72 -22.50 12.05
C GLY A 1 -22.54 -21.93 11.31
N LEU A 2 -21.36 -22.04 11.90
CA LEU A 2 -20.09 -21.44 11.47
C LEU A 2 -19.68 -21.90 10.06
N ALA A 3 -19.23 -20.96 9.21
CA ALA A 3 -18.31 -21.28 8.11
C ALA A 3 -16.92 -20.80 8.53
N SER A 4 -16.10 -21.79 8.94
CA SER A 4 -14.71 -21.65 9.32
C SER A 4 -13.89 -20.98 8.21
N VAL A 5 -13.14 -19.94 8.58
CA VAL A 5 -12.09 -19.35 7.75
C VAL A 5 -11.00 -20.42 7.58
N GLY A 6 -10.89 -20.97 6.37
CA GLY A 6 -9.89 -21.96 6.04
C GLY A 6 -8.49 -21.37 6.20
N SER A 7 -7.64 -22.08 6.93
CA SER A 7 -6.19 -21.85 7.01
C SER A 7 -5.59 -21.72 5.60
N ASN A 8 -5.00 -20.56 5.30
CA ASN A 8 -4.28 -20.33 4.05
C ASN A 8 -2.99 -21.18 4.05
N SER A 9 -3.07 -22.39 3.48
CA SER A 9 -1.90 -23.18 3.17
C SER A 9 -1.15 -22.53 2.01
N VAL A 10 0.01 -21.93 2.30
CA VAL A 10 0.93 -21.46 1.26
C VAL A 10 1.55 -22.69 0.60
N ILE A 11 1.29 -22.86 -0.69
CA ILE A 11 1.96 -23.90 -1.50
C ILE A 11 3.18 -23.26 -2.14
N LEU A 12 4.37 -23.74 -1.76
CA LEU A 12 5.63 -23.35 -2.42
C LEU A 12 5.66 -23.99 -3.81
N LEU A 13 5.91 -23.20 -4.84
CA LEU A 13 5.99 -23.69 -6.23
C LEU A 13 7.44 -24.08 -6.55
N ARG A 14 7.62 -25.24 -7.18
CA ARG A 14 8.92 -25.75 -7.65
C ARG A 14 9.20 -25.37 -9.10
N ASP A 15 8.20 -25.53 -9.95
CA ASP A 15 8.29 -25.27 -11.40
C ASP A 15 6.89 -25.00 -11.97
N GLY A 16 6.79 -24.50 -13.20
CA GLY A 16 5.51 -24.36 -13.89
C GLY A 16 5.52 -23.41 -15.07
N ILE A 17 4.46 -23.51 -15.87
CA ILE A 17 4.20 -22.62 -17.00
C ILE A 17 3.06 -21.70 -16.62
N PHE A 18 3.30 -20.40 -16.74
CA PHE A 18 2.29 -19.36 -16.59
C PHE A 18 2.04 -18.72 -17.96
N SER A 19 0.78 -18.73 -18.39
CA SER A 19 0.37 -18.17 -19.67
C SER A 19 -0.69 -17.09 -19.46
N VAL A 20 -0.52 -16.00 -20.21
CA VAL A 20 -1.45 -14.88 -20.23
C VAL A 20 -1.92 -14.70 -21.65
N LYS A 21 -3.24 -14.79 -21.86
CA LYS A 21 -3.86 -14.39 -23.12
C LYS A 21 -4.62 -13.10 -22.91
N GLN A 22 -4.23 -12.07 -23.65
CA GLN A 22 -4.89 -10.77 -23.64
C GLN A 22 -6.07 -10.79 -24.63
N GLY A 23 -7.28 -10.61 -24.11
CA GLY A 23 -8.42 -10.10 -24.88
C GLY A 23 -8.82 -8.73 -24.31
N SER A 24 -9.21 -7.77 -25.16
CA SER A 24 -9.88 -6.57 -24.63
C SER A 24 -11.37 -6.89 -24.44
N PRO A 25 -11.96 -6.84 -23.22
CA PRO A 25 -11.43 -6.39 -21.92
C PRO A 25 -11.09 -7.53 -20.92
N LYS A 26 -10.96 -8.78 -21.37
CA LYS A 26 -10.79 -9.97 -20.52
C LYS A 26 -9.39 -10.58 -20.61
N TYR A 27 -8.81 -10.89 -19.46
CA TYR A 27 -7.58 -11.66 -19.37
C TYR A 27 -7.91 -13.11 -19.06
N ILE A 28 -7.21 -14.01 -19.75
CA ILE A 28 -7.18 -15.42 -19.41
C ILE A 28 -5.80 -15.70 -18.83
N PHE A 29 -5.74 -16.01 -17.53
CA PHE A 29 -4.54 -16.54 -16.89
C PHE A 29 -4.70 -18.05 -16.78
N GLU A 30 -3.81 -18.79 -17.41
CA GLU A 30 -3.74 -20.25 -17.31
C GLU A 30 -2.36 -20.60 -16.75
N ALA A 31 -2.32 -21.37 -15.67
CA ALA A 31 -1.08 -21.85 -15.07
C ALA A 31 -1.14 -23.35 -14.83
N ASP A 32 -0.12 -24.07 -15.29
CA ASP A 32 0.14 -25.45 -14.90
C ASP A 32 1.43 -25.44 -14.06
N LEU A 33 1.29 -25.62 -12.75
CA LEU A 33 2.36 -25.47 -11.78
C LEU A 33 2.61 -26.79 -11.07
N LEU A 34 3.84 -26.96 -10.59
CA LEU A 34 4.27 -28.09 -9.78
C LEU A 34 4.66 -27.58 -8.39
N GLY A 35 3.92 -27.99 -7.38
CA GLY A 35 4.20 -27.63 -6.00
C GLY A 35 5.42 -28.35 -5.42
N GLY A 36 5.88 -27.88 -4.28
CA GLY A 36 7.11 -28.35 -3.62
C GLY A 36 7.06 -29.83 -3.23
N LYS A 37 5.88 -30.41 -3.02
CA LYS A 37 5.70 -31.85 -2.77
C LYS A 37 5.26 -32.61 -4.03
N SER A 38 5.51 -32.03 -5.20
CA SER A 38 5.17 -32.57 -6.53
C SER A 38 3.67 -32.64 -6.86
N GLU A 39 2.83 -31.88 -6.15
CA GLU A 39 1.43 -31.65 -6.52
C GLU A 39 1.30 -30.86 -7.83
N ILE A 40 0.40 -31.30 -8.73
CA ILE A 40 0.09 -30.56 -9.95
C ILE A 40 -1.04 -29.57 -9.63
N ILE A 41 -0.79 -28.28 -9.86
CA ILE A 41 -1.71 -27.18 -9.57
C ILE A 41 -2.10 -26.52 -10.89
N LYS A 42 -3.40 -26.52 -11.20
CA LYS A 42 -3.94 -25.89 -12.39
C LYS A 42 -4.75 -24.66 -12.03
N ILE A 43 -4.36 -23.50 -12.55
CA ILE A 43 -5.08 -22.24 -12.38
C ILE A 43 -5.70 -21.87 -13.71
N LYS A 44 -6.99 -21.55 -13.70
CA LYS A 44 -7.67 -20.92 -14.83
C LYS A 44 -8.51 -19.76 -14.33
N TYR A 45 -8.09 -18.55 -14.66
CA TYR A 45 -8.86 -17.34 -14.45
C TYR A 45 -9.30 -16.79 -15.80
N ASN A 46 -10.56 -16.38 -15.91
CA ASN A 46 -11.08 -15.65 -17.06
C ASN A 46 -11.95 -14.50 -16.54
N GLY A 47 -11.42 -13.29 -16.62
CA GLY A 47 -12.08 -12.12 -16.04
C GLY A 47 -11.49 -10.80 -16.48
N ALA A 48 -12.20 -9.72 -16.17
CA ALA A 48 -11.69 -8.38 -16.37
C ALA A 48 -10.62 -8.09 -15.31
N VAL A 49 -9.51 -7.50 -15.75
CA VAL A 49 -8.47 -6.98 -14.85
C VAL A 49 -8.54 -5.47 -14.93
N SER A 50 -8.75 -4.82 -13.79
CA SER A 50 -8.68 -3.36 -13.69
C SER A 50 -7.23 -2.93 -13.81
N PHE A 51 -6.88 -2.23 -14.89
CA PHE A 51 -5.60 -1.54 -15.01
C PHE A 51 -5.83 -0.07 -14.69
N PHE A 52 -4.90 0.50 -13.92
CA PHE A 52 -4.80 1.94 -13.87
C PHE A 52 -4.22 2.42 -15.21
N ASP A 53 -5.03 3.14 -15.98
CA ASP A 53 -4.60 3.75 -17.23
C ASP A 53 -3.73 4.98 -16.93
N LYS A 54 -2.41 4.75 -16.79
CA LYS A 54 -1.41 5.81 -16.58
C LYS A 54 -1.32 6.80 -17.75
N THR A 55 -2.00 6.54 -18.87
CA THR A 55 -2.03 7.46 -20.03
C THR A 55 -3.13 8.50 -19.91
N GLN A 56 -4.13 8.28 -19.06
CA GLN A 56 -5.12 9.31 -18.73
C GLN A 56 -4.52 10.27 -17.71
N PRO A 57 -4.60 11.59 -17.96
CA PRO A 57 -4.13 12.56 -17.00
C PRO A 57 -4.92 12.40 -15.69
N PRO A 58 -4.26 12.44 -14.52
CA PRO A 58 -4.97 12.47 -13.25
C PRO A 58 -6.04 13.56 -13.28
N LYS A 59 -7.23 13.23 -12.79
CA LYS A 59 -8.35 14.18 -12.71
C LYS A 59 -7.96 15.45 -11.95
N GLU A 60 -7.07 15.30 -10.96
CA GLU A 60 -6.48 16.38 -10.19
C GLU A 60 -5.15 15.90 -9.61
N VAL A 61 -4.15 16.79 -9.53
CA VAL A 61 -2.88 16.55 -8.85
C VAL A 61 -2.86 17.37 -7.57
N LEU A 62 -2.69 16.69 -6.43
CA LEU A 62 -2.47 17.33 -5.14
C LEU A 62 -0.97 17.48 -4.92
N ILE A 63 -0.54 18.69 -4.57
CA ILE A 63 0.85 18.99 -4.24
C ILE A 63 0.90 19.27 -2.74
N PHE A 64 1.47 18.32 -2.00
CA PHE A 64 1.73 18.48 -0.58
C PHE A 64 3.05 19.22 -0.38
N ASP A 65 3.12 20.10 0.62
CA ASP A 65 4.41 20.68 1.01
C ASP A 65 5.29 19.52 1.50
N LYS A 66 6.57 19.48 1.11
CA LYS A 66 7.47 18.41 1.55
C LYS A 66 7.73 18.45 3.05
N ARG A 67 7.40 19.56 3.72
CA ARG A 67 7.50 19.71 5.17
C ARG A 67 6.37 18.95 5.86
N ILE A 68 6.76 17.92 6.60
CA ILE A 68 5.84 17.15 7.43
C ILE A 68 5.28 18.06 8.52
N SER A 69 3.96 18.10 8.65
CA SER A 69 3.30 18.95 9.64
C SER A 69 3.26 18.31 11.03
N ASP A 70 3.30 16.98 11.11
CA ASP A 70 3.28 16.24 12.38
C ASP A 70 3.82 14.81 12.21
N ILE A 71 4.56 14.32 13.22
CA ILE A 71 5.09 12.95 13.29
C ILE A 71 4.80 12.38 14.68
N GLU A 72 4.09 11.25 14.72
CA GLU A 72 3.77 10.52 15.94
C GLU A 72 4.35 9.10 15.86
N ASN A 73 5.04 8.63 16.91
CA ASN A 73 5.29 7.20 17.10
C ASN A 73 4.14 6.62 17.94
N LEU A 74 3.33 5.76 17.33
CA LEU A 74 2.16 5.13 17.95
C LEU A 74 2.50 3.81 18.67
N GLY A 75 3.74 3.35 18.59
CA GLY A 75 4.16 2.02 19.07
C GLY A 75 3.45 0.89 18.32
N ASP A 76 3.33 -0.27 18.96
CA ASP A 76 2.64 -1.44 18.40
C ASP A 76 1.11 -1.34 18.51
N VAL A 77 0.54 -0.29 17.89
CA VAL A 77 -0.90 0.01 17.94
C VAL A 77 -1.75 -1.06 17.24
N TYR A 78 -1.12 -1.96 16.46
CA TYR A 78 -1.80 -3.06 15.77
C TYR A 78 -1.53 -4.46 16.35
N GLY A 79 -0.69 -4.59 17.38
CA GLY A 79 -0.36 -5.89 17.99
C GLY A 79 0.41 -6.83 17.04
N ILE A 80 1.24 -6.27 16.16
CA ILE A 80 2.01 -7.00 15.14
C ILE A 80 3.50 -7.14 15.51
N GLY A 81 3.92 -6.64 16.67
CA GLY A 81 5.31 -6.67 17.12
C GLY A 81 6.23 -5.67 16.41
N GLU A 82 5.66 -4.59 15.85
CA GLU A 82 6.37 -3.56 15.09
C GLU A 82 5.92 -2.15 15.53
N ASN A 83 6.77 -1.14 15.36
CA ASN A 83 6.40 0.26 15.61
C ASN A 83 5.61 0.84 14.42
N ILE A 84 4.62 1.68 14.72
CA ILE A 84 3.90 2.46 13.72
C ILE A 84 4.23 3.93 13.86
N PHE A 85 4.81 4.51 12.81
CA PHE A 85 5.00 5.95 12.70
C PHE A 85 3.87 6.54 11.86
N ARG A 86 3.19 7.55 12.39
CA ARG A 86 2.20 8.33 11.67
C ARG A 86 2.80 9.66 11.26
N LEU A 87 2.63 10.00 9.99
CA LEU A 87 2.99 11.30 9.44
C LEU A 87 1.72 11.96 8.90
N LYS A 88 1.54 13.23 9.22
CA LYS A 88 0.54 14.09 8.59
C LYS A 88 1.27 15.10 7.73
N ASN A 89 0.80 15.27 6.51
CA ASN A 89 1.30 16.27 5.60
C ASN A 89 0.11 17.09 5.08
N ALA A 90 0.19 18.41 5.20
CA ALA A 90 -0.89 19.30 4.81
C ALA A 90 -0.47 20.19 3.64
N ASP A 91 -1.39 20.43 2.71
CA ASP A 91 -1.21 21.45 1.68
C ASP A 91 -1.76 22.83 2.12
N ASN A 92 -1.51 23.85 1.30
CA ASN A 92 -1.97 25.22 1.55
C ASN A 92 -3.50 25.41 1.42
N LYS A 93 -4.23 24.38 0.96
CA LYS A 93 -5.69 24.37 0.88
C LYS A 93 -6.33 23.65 2.08
N GLY A 94 -5.51 23.13 3.00
CA GLY A 94 -5.96 22.39 4.18
C GLY A 94 -6.29 20.92 3.90
N ASN A 95 -5.91 20.39 2.74
CA ASN A 95 -5.95 18.93 2.52
C ASN A 95 -4.84 18.28 3.34
N VAL A 96 -5.13 17.13 3.94
CA VAL A 96 -4.16 16.42 4.79
C VAL A 96 -3.99 15.00 4.30
N LEU A 97 -2.76 14.63 3.95
CA LEU A 97 -2.37 13.24 3.74
C LEU A 97 -1.89 12.64 5.07
N ASN A 98 -2.64 11.71 5.61
CA ASN A 98 -2.24 10.90 6.77
C ASN A 98 -1.61 9.59 6.27
N MET A 99 -0.43 9.25 6.78
CA MET A 99 0.34 8.08 6.37
C MET A 99 0.81 7.35 7.61
N GLU A 100 0.66 6.03 7.61
CA GLU A 100 1.18 5.18 8.70
C GLU A 100 2.17 4.17 8.13
N PHE A 101 3.38 4.17 8.70
CA PHE A 101 4.53 3.40 8.25
C PHE A 101 4.85 2.34 9.32
N VAL A 102 4.97 1.09 8.89
CA VAL A 102 5.43 0.00 9.75
C VAL A 102 6.96 -0.01 9.78
N ALA A 103 7.54 0.07 10.95
CA ALA A 103 8.98 0.05 11.18
C ALA A 103 9.35 -0.99 12.27
N PRO A 104 10.58 -1.55 12.22
CA PRO A 104 11.11 -2.40 13.28
C PRO A 104 10.87 -1.82 14.67
N ILE A 105 10.57 -2.65 15.67
CA ILE A 105 10.40 -2.18 17.07
C ILE A 105 11.63 -1.45 17.62
N SER A 106 12.82 -1.76 17.08
CA SER A 106 14.08 -1.09 17.42
C SER A 106 14.24 0.29 16.75
N ALA A 107 13.34 0.69 15.86
CA ALA A 107 13.40 1.96 15.17
C ALA A 107 12.91 3.09 16.09
N ASP A 108 13.76 4.08 16.31
CA ASP A 108 13.52 5.32 17.05
C ASP A 108 13.15 6.50 16.13
N ARG A 109 13.29 6.31 14.83
CA ARG A 109 12.97 7.26 13.75
C ARG A 109 12.40 6.51 12.56
N ILE A 110 11.80 7.24 11.62
CA ILE A 110 11.33 6.67 10.35
C ILE A 110 12.56 6.31 9.48
N PRO A 111 12.77 5.02 9.17
CA PRO A 111 13.86 4.61 8.29
C PRO A 111 13.68 5.12 6.86
N SER A 112 14.80 5.40 6.17
CA SER A 112 14.77 5.58 4.73
C SER A 112 14.45 4.28 4.02
N GLY A 113 13.72 4.38 2.92
CA GLY A 113 13.29 3.20 2.16
C GLY A 113 12.01 3.44 1.38
N ILE A 114 11.58 2.40 0.67
CA ILE A 114 10.36 2.43 -0.11
C ILE A 114 9.27 1.68 0.64
N TYR A 115 8.25 2.41 1.06
CA TYR A 115 7.09 1.88 1.76
C TYR A 115 5.95 1.69 0.77
N LYS A 116 5.51 0.44 0.59
CA LYS A 116 4.42 0.10 -0.32
C LYS A 116 3.13 -0.13 0.47
N LEU A 117 2.00 0.30 -0.07
CA LEU A 117 0.69 -0.05 0.50
C LEU A 117 0.51 -1.56 0.45
N ASN A 118 0.43 -2.19 1.63
CA ASN A 118 0.40 -3.64 1.76
C ASN A 118 -0.41 -4.06 2.97
N SER A 119 -1.38 -4.96 2.77
CA SER A 119 -2.26 -5.48 3.83
C SER A 119 -1.55 -6.33 4.88
N SER A 120 -0.36 -6.84 4.59
CA SER A 120 0.39 -7.70 5.51
C SER A 120 1.06 -6.97 6.68
N LYS A 121 1.03 -5.62 6.71
CA LYS A 121 1.60 -4.76 7.77
C LYS A 121 2.96 -5.26 8.29
N LYS A 122 3.94 -5.41 7.40
CA LYS A 122 5.32 -5.81 7.74
C LYS A 122 6.26 -4.61 7.70
N ALA A 123 7.45 -4.71 8.29
CA ALA A 123 8.46 -3.66 8.16
C ALA A 123 8.61 -3.16 6.71
N PHE A 124 8.70 -1.84 6.55
CA PHE A 124 8.74 -1.16 5.24
C PHE A 124 7.43 -1.25 4.44
N SER A 125 6.28 -1.28 5.11
CA SER A 125 4.96 -1.16 4.48
C SER A 125 4.20 0.07 4.94
N LEU A 126 3.35 0.60 4.04
CA LEU A 126 2.30 1.55 4.40
C LEU A 126 1.09 0.75 4.86
N VAL A 127 0.48 1.23 5.94
CA VAL A 127 -0.73 0.64 6.50
C VAL A 127 -1.94 1.05 5.66
N PRO A 128 -2.75 0.11 5.16
CA PRO A 128 -3.97 0.43 4.44
C PRO A 128 -4.96 1.23 5.30
N SER A 129 -5.77 2.05 4.66
CA SER A 129 -6.78 2.86 5.31
C SER A 129 -7.76 2.01 6.14
N ASP A 130 -7.98 2.42 7.39
CA ASP A 130 -9.10 2.00 8.22
C ASP A 130 -9.82 3.27 8.69
N LEU A 131 -10.80 3.69 7.88
CA LEU A 131 -11.52 4.94 8.08
C LEU A 131 -12.42 4.91 9.31
N ALA A 132 -12.85 3.73 9.76
CA ALA A 132 -13.69 3.60 10.94
C ALA A 132 -12.92 3.96 12.22
N ASN A 133 -11.63 3.63 12.26
CA ASN A 133 -10.77 3.85 13.43
C ASN A 133 -9.84 5.08 13.28
N GLY A 134 -9.91 5.80 12.16
CA GLY A 134 -9.00 6.93 11.88
C GLY A 134 -7.54 6.49 11.79
N ARG A 135 -7.30 5.33 11.16
CA ARG A 135 -6.03 4.61 11.11
C ARG A 135 -5.58 4.37 9.67
N GLY A 136 -4.30 4.12 9.49
CA GLY A 136 -3.70 3.82 8.18
C GLY A 136 -3.48 5.05 7.30
N THR A 137 -3.37 4.79 5.99
CA THR A 137 -3.03 5.79 4.97
C THR A 137 -4.28 6.29 4.24
N PHE A 138 -4.63 7.58 4.43
CA PHE A 138 -5.83 8.20 3.87
C PHE A 138 -5.64 9.71 3.63
N LEU A 139 -6.46 10.26 2.75
CA LEU A 139 -6.50 11.69 2.43
C LEU A 139 -7.72 12.33 3.10
N ILE A 140 -7.53 13.44 3.81
CA ILE A 140 -8.59 14.31 4.29
C ILE A 140 -8.71 15.49 3.32
N LYS A 141 -9.86 15.62 2.67
CA LYS A 141 -10.14 16.70 1.71
C LYS A 141 -11.52 17.26 2.01
N ASN A 142 -11.61 18.57 2.26
CA ASN A 142 -12.84 19.24 2.68
C ASN A 142 -13.52 18.57 3.89
N GLY A 143 -12.73 18.08 4.85
CA GLY A 143 -13.22 17.38 6.05
C GLY A 143 -13.69 15.93 5.81
N LEU A 144 -13.57 15.41 4.60
CA LEU A 144 -13.93 14.03 4.27
C LEU A 144 -12.69 13.14 4.14
N ASN A 145 -12.72 11.98 4.78
CA ASN A 145 -11.66 10.99 4.67
C ASN A 145 -11.86 10.11 3.44
N LYS A 146 -10.82 10.01 2.60
CA LYS A 146 -10.74 9.18 1.40
C LYS A 146 -9.63 8.15 1.56
N ALA A 147 -9.98 6.88 1.37
CA ALA A 147 -9.00 5.80 1.42
C ALA A 147 -7.97 5.90 0.28
N ILE A 148 -6.72 5.57 0.58
CA ILE A 148 -5.71 5.29 -0.44
C ILE A 148 -5.78 3.80 -0.80
N LEU A 149 -5.89 3.49 -2.09
CA LEU A 149 -6.12 2.13 -2.58
C LEU A 149 -4.82 1.38 -2.91
N TYR A 150 -3.83 2.08 -3.48
CA TYR A 150 -2.54 1.50 -3.83
C TYR A 150 -1.50 2.61 -4.03
N GLY A 151 -0.22 2.21 -3.95
CA GLY A 151 0.90 3.11 -4.19
C GLY A 151 2.12 2.81 -3.34
N SER A 152 3.08 3.73 -3.39
CA SER A 152 4.30 3.70 -2.58
C SER A 152 4.76 5.09 -2.20
N ILE A 153 5.50 5.17 -1.10
CA ILE A 153 6.22 6.36 -0.68
C ILE A 153 7.69 6.01 -0.52
N GLU A 154 8.55 6.79 -1.16
CA GLU A 154 10.00 6.74 -0.95
C GLU A 154 10.37 7.77 0.12
N VAL A 155 10.84 7.28 1.27
CA VAL A 155 11.42 8.09 2.35
C VAL A 155 12.91 8.23 2.07
N LEU A 156 13.34 9.45 1.78
CA LEU A 156 14.74 9.77 1.52
C LEU A 156 15.38 10.25 2.82
N ALA A 157 16.57 9.72 3.15
CA ALA A 157 17.35 10.21 4.28
C ALA A 157 17.62 11.70 4.07
N ALA A 158 17.32 12.51 5.07
CA ALA A 158 17.93 13.83 5.15
C ALA A 158 19.39 13.62 5.55
N ASP A 159 20.33 13.94 4.68
CA ASP A 159 21.73 14.00 5.06
C ASP A 159 21.88 14.94 6.27
N GLY A 160 22.51 14.47 7.35
CA GLY A 160 22.87 15.30 8.50
C GLY A 160 21.75 15.68 9.48
N GLY A 161 20.57 15.05 9.43
CA GLY A 161 19.51 15.27 10.43
C GLY A 161 18.52 16.40 10.12
N GLY A 162 18.38 16.77 8.83
CA GLY A 162 17.38 17.74 8.36
C GLY A 162 15.97 17.16 8.13
N ASP A 163 15.14 17.93 7.42
CA ASP A 163 13.75 17.60 7.04
C ASP A 163 13.65 16.25 6.29
N ILE A 164 12.70 15.38 6.69
CA ILE A 164 12.41 14.15 5.95
C ILE A 164 11.85 14.52 4.57
N ASN A 165 12.50 14.01 3.52
CA ASN A 165 12.05 14.19 2.16
C ASN A 165 11.26 12.97 1.71
N LEU A 166 10.08 13.20 1.12
CA LEU A 166 9.21 12.16 0.61
C LEU A 166 9.07 12.31 -0.92
N LYS A 167 9.09 11.18 -1.64
CA LYS A 167 8.45 11.08 -2.97
C LYS A 167 7.20 10.23 -2.85
N ILE A 168 6.07 10.78 -3.26
CA ILE A 168 4.77 10.17 -3.06
C ILE A 168 4.27 9.66 -4.41
N SER A 169 3.67 8.47 -4.41
CA SER A 169 3.02 7.90 -5.60
C SER A 169 1.84 7.08 -5.14
N LEU A 170 0.73 7.74 -4.85
CA LEU A 170 -0.48 7.15 -4.28
C LEU A 170 -1.69 7.39 -5.18
N VAL A 171 -2.64 6.45 -5.15
CA VAL A 171 -3.95 6.60 -5.80
C VAL A 171 -5.07 6.45 -4.77
N SER A 172 -5.94 7.45 -4.72
CA SER A 172 -7.11 7.44 -3.84
C SER A 172 -8.28 6.66 -4.45
N ALA A 173 -9.30 6.41 -3.63
CA ALA A 173 -10.54 5.74 -4.06
C ALA A 173 -11.29 6.47 -5.20
N ASP A 174 -11.05 7.77 -5.39
CA ASP A 174 -11.67 8.57 -6.44
C ASP A 174 -10.84 8.68 -7.72
N ASN A 175 -9.76 7.88 -7.83
CA ASN A 175 -8.75 7.96 -8.89
C ASN A 175 -8.02 9.32 -8.95
N GLU A 176 -7.86 9.99 -7.80
CA GLU A 176 -6.94 11.13 -7.68
C GLU A 176 -5.51 10.60 -7.48
N ILE A 177 -4.56 11.09 -8.28
CA ILE A 177 -3.13 10.77 -8.12
C ILE A 177 -2.51 11.81 -7.19
N ILE A 178 -1.74 11.33 -6.22
CA ILE A 178 -0.95 12.15 -5.31
C ILE A 178 0.54 11.94 -5.64
N ASN A 179 1.23 13.01 -6.01
CA ASN A 179 2.63 13.04 -6.43
C ASN A 179 3.48 13.95 -5.53
#